data_AF-A0A7X8MWZ8-F1
#
_entry.id   AF-A0A7X8MWZ8-F1
#
_cell.length_a   1.000
_cell.length_b   1.000
_cell.length_c   1.000
_cell.angle_alpha   90.00
_cell.angle_beta   90.00
_cell.angle_gamma   90.00
#
_symmetry.space_group_name_H-M   'P 1'
#
loop_
_entity.id
_entity.type
_entity.pdbx_description
1 polymer ?
#
loop_
_entity_poly.entity_id
_entity_poly.type
_entity_poly.pdbx_seq_one_letter_code
_entity_poly.pdbx_strand_id
1 'polypeptide(L)'
;RRDRSEHLSAVVRGLSPTGRDRVAAAEDPVDRRNQQLRSILLRRRQRFTRLRDILRDPAQCVFFIVLTAERLPVLETGEFHAELQAAGVRVGGLVVNRRSPADQGQFLAERRCLEEAALEKLRVDVPVVQLPLLPRDVSGLDEVEAFAGLL
;
A
#
# COMPACT_ATOMS: atom_id res chain seq x y z
N ARG A 1 -31.35 26.09 -13.73
CA ARG A 1 -30.47 25.78 -14.90
C ARG A 1 -30.64 24.34 -15.45
N ARG A 2 -31.38 23.43 -14.79
CA ARG A 2 -31.66 22.06 -15.28
C ARG A 2 -32.79 21.98 -16.32
N ASP A 3 -33.81 22.84 -16.21
CA ASP A 3 -35.02 22.74 -17.05
C ASP A 3 -34.82 23.00 -18.55
N ARG A 4 -33.81 23.80 -18.94
CA ARG A 4 -33.53 24.04 -20.36
C ARG A 4 -32.95 22.82 -21.09
N SER A 5 -32.26 21.92 -20.37
CA SER A 5 -31.65 20.73 -20.99
C SER A 5 -32.67 19.61 -21.22
N GLU A 6 -33.68 19.48 -20.37
CA GLU A 6 -34.75 18.48 -20.57
C GLU A 6 -35.66 18.84 -21.74
N HIS A 7 -35.95 20.13 -21.93
CA HIS A 7 -36.81 20.60 -23.02
C HIS A 7 -36.15 20.40 -24.40
N LEU A 8 -34.83 20.60 -24.52
CA LEU A 8 -34.09 20.31 -25.74
C LEU A 8 -34.04 18.81 -26.06
N SER A 9 -33.94 17.95 -25.03
CA SER A 9 -33.90 16.48 -25.20
C SER A 9 -35.27 15.90 -25.57
N ALA A 10 -36.37 16.61 -25.27
CA ALA A 10 -37.72 16.24 -25.68
C ALA A 10 -38.00 16.61 -27.15
N VAL A 11 -37.52 17.76 -27.62
CA VAL A 11 -37.70 18.20 -29.02
C VAL A 11 -36.93 17.31 -30.00
N VAL A 12 -35.73 16.86 -29.63
CA VAL A 12 -34.91 15.95 -30.46
C VAL A 12 -35.54 14.55 -30.59
N ARG A 13 -36.39 14.12 -29.64
CA ARG A 13 -37.12 12.84 -29.70
C ARG A 13 -38.40 12.90 -30.55
N GLY A 14 -38.93 14.10 -30.82
CA GLY A 14 -40.17 14.30 -31.57
C GLY A 14 -40.03 14.23 -33.10
N LEU A 15 -38.80 14.18 -33.62
CA LEU A 15 -38.52 14.04 -35.05
C LEU A 15 -38.00 12.62 -35.32
N SER A 16 -38.91 11.65 -35.34
CA SER A 16 -38.61 10.32 -35.88
C SER A 16 -38.95 10.26 -37.37
N PRO A 17 -38.00 9.90 -38.26
CA PRO A 17 -38.26 9.69 -39.66
C PRO A 17 -39.04 8.38 -39.87
N THR A 18 -40.05 8.45 -40.73
CA THR A 18 -40.88 7.32 -41.13
C THR A 18 -40.06 6.24 -41.86
N GLY A 19 -40.04 5.05 -41.26
CA GLY A 19 -39.76 3.72 -41.82
C GLY A 19 -39.11 3.61 -43.21
N ARG A 20 -37.77 3.50 -43.22
CA ARG A 20 -36.94 2.56 -44.00
C ARG A 20 -35.48 2.99 -43.89
N ASP A 21 -34.96 3.00 -42.66
CA ASP A 21 -33.53 2.93 -42.42
C ASP A 21 -33.35 2.46 -40.98
N ARG A 22 -33.36 1.14 -40.79
CA ARG A 22 -32.68 0.49 -39.66
C ARG A 22 -31.16 0.57 -39.89
N VAL A 23 -30.64 1.78 -40.11
CA VAL A 23 -29.23 2.05 -39.91
C VAL A 23 -29.14 2.34 -38.42
N ALA A 24 -28.50 1.44 -37.68
CA ALA A 24 -28.18 1.63 -36.28
C ALA A 24 -27.81 3.11 -36.08
N ALA A 25 -28.63 3.86 -35.32
CA ALA A 25 -28.37 5.26 -35.04
C ALA A 25 -26.94 5.31 -34.51
N ALA A 26 -26.02 5.79 -35.34
CA ALA A 26 -24.62 5.76 -35.03
C ALA A 26 -24.46 6.61 -33.77
N GLU A 27 -24.17 5.98 -32.63
CA GLU A 27 -23.95 6.69 -31.37
C GLU A 27 -23.03 7.87 -31.64
N ASP A 28 -23.44 9.07 -31.19
CA ASP A 28 -22.66 10.29 -31.32
C ASP A 28 -21.21 9.98 -30.88
N PRO A 29 -20.19 10.28 -31.71
CA PRO A 29 -18.79 10.07 -31.35
C PRO A 29 -18.41 10.63 -29.96
N VAL A 30 -19.06 11.72 -29.54
CA VAL A 30 -18.87 12.33 -28.21
C VAL A 30 -19.47 11.45 -27.11
N ASP A 31 -20.65 10.88 -27.32
CA ASP A 31 -21.28 9.97 -26.36
C ASP A 31 -20.49 8.67 -26.20
N ARG A 32 -20.00 8.10 -27.31
CA ARG A 32 -19.13 6.91 -27.27
C ARG A 32 -17.83 7.18 -26.51
N ARG A 33 -17.21 8.34 -26.74
CA ARG A 33 -16.02 8.80 -26.00
C ARG A 33 -16.32 8.95 -24.51
N ASN A 34 -17.44 9.57 -24.15
CA ASN A 34 -17.85 9.77 -22.76
C ASN A 34 -18.15 8.45 -22.04
N GLN A 35 -18.83 7.51 -22.70
CA GLN A 35 -19.05 6.16 -22.17
C GLN A 35 -17.73 5.42 -21.95
N GLN A 36 -16.80 5.50 -22.92
CA GLN A 36 -15.47 4.92 -22.79
C GLN A 36 -14.71 5.51 -21.59
N LEU A 37 -14.66 6.84 -21.44
CA LEU A 37 -14.03 7.49 -20.30
C LEU A 37 -14.65 7.07 -18.97
N ARG A 38 -16.00 7.02 -18.88
CA ARG A 38 -16.70 6.56 -17.68
C ARG A 38 -16.35 5.13 -17.33
N SER A 39 -16.31 4.22 -18.31
CA SER A 39 -15.95 2.82 -18.07
C SER A 39 -14.51 2.66 -17.54
N ILE A 40 -13.57 3.46 -18.06
CA ILE A 40 -12.17 3.49 -17.57
C ILE A 40 -12.12 3.96 -16.12
N LEU A 41 -12.81 5.06 -15.80
CA LEU A 41 -12.85 5.61 -14.45
C LEU A 41 -13.51 4.65 -13.45
N LEU A 42 -14.62 4.02 -13.84
CA LEU A 42 -15.30 3.01 -13.02
C LEU A 42 -14.40 1.80 -12.75
N ARG A 43 -13.71 1.29 -13.78
CA ARG A 43 -12.78 0.17 -13.64
C ARG A 43 -11.61 0.51 -12.72
N ARG A 44 -11.06 1.72 -12.81
CA ARG A 44 -10.02 2.20 -11.88
C ARG A 44 -10.55 2.28 -10.45
N ARG A 45 -11.73 2.86 -10.25
CA ARG A 45 -12.36 2.95 -8.92
C ARG A 45 -12.56 1.56 -8.31
N GLN A 46 -13.06 0.60 -9.08
CA GLN A 46 -13.25 -0.79 -8.63
C GLN A 46 -11.93 -1.45 -8.22
N ARG A 47 -10.86 -1.25 -9.00
CA ARG A 47 -9.52 -1.77 -8.66
C ARG A 47 -8.99 -1.19 -7.35
N PHE A 48 -9.07 0.14 -7.16
CA PHE A 48 -8.62 0.77 -5.92
C PHE A 48 -9.47 0.38 -4.71
N THR A 49 -10.78 0.25 -4.89
CA THR A 49 -11.68 -0.23 -3.84
C THR A 49 -11.26 -1.64 -3.41
N ARG A 50 -11.11 -2.56 -4.36
CA ARG A 50 -10.68 -3.93 -4.07
C ARG A 50 -9.30 -3.99 -3.41
N LEU A 51 -8.33 -3.21 -3.87
CA LEU A 51 -7.00 -3.16 -3.26
C LEU A 51 -7.10 -2.70 -1.80
N ARG A 52 -7.80 -1.60 -1.54
CA ARG A 52 -7.99 -1.08 -0.19
C ARG A 52 -8.68 -2.11 0.71
N ASP A 53 -9.69 -2.80 0.20
CA ASP A 53 -10.43 -3.80 0.97
C ASP A 53 -9.50 -4.98 1.35
N ILE A 54 -8.64 -5.45 0.43
CA ILE A 54 -7.62 -6.48 0.72
C ILE A 54 -6.60 -5.99 1.75
N LEU A 55 -6.06 -4.78 1.60
CA LEU A 55 -5.05 -4.23 2.52
C LEU A 55 -5.58 -4.06 3.95
N ARG A 56 -6.90 -3.92 4.11
CA ARG A 56 -7.57 -3.76 5.41
C ARG A 56 -8.10 -5.07 5.99
N ASP A 57 -8.13 -6.15 5.21
CA ASP A 57 -8.60 -7.45 5.68
C ASP A 57 -7.44 -8.23 6.33
N PRO A 58 -7.40 -8.37 7.68
CA PRO A 58 -6.31 -9.06 8.36
C PRO A 58 -6.27 -10.57 8.08
N ALA A 59 -7.34 -11.15 7.51
CA ALA A 59 -7.33 -12.54 7.04
C ALA A 59 -6.63 -12.70 5.68
N GLN A 60 -6.44 -11.60 4.94
CA GLN A 60 -5.81 -11.59 3.61
C GLN A 60 -4.47 -10.88 3.58
N CYS A 61 -4.25 -9.88 4.44
CA CYS A 61 -3.06 -9.06 4.41
C CYS A 61 -2.62 -8.63 5.81
N VAL A 62 -1.33 -8.84 6.09
CA VAL A 62 -0.65 -8.36 7.31
C VAL A 62 0.68 -7.75 6.90
N PHE A 63 0.99 -6.57 7.43
CA PHE A 63 2.23 -5.86 7.18
C PHE A 63 3.28 -6.19 8.25
N PHE A 64 4.52 -6.34 7.84
CA PHE A 64 5.68 -6.39 8.73
C PHE A 64 6.63 -5.26 8.34
N ILE A 65 7.07 -4.45 9.30
CA ILE A 65 7.94 -3.30 9.03
C ILE A 65 9.38 -3.67 9.40
N VAL A 66 10.29 -3.53 8.45
CA VAL A 66 11.73 -3.79 8.66
C VAL A 66 12.45 -2.45 8.81
N LEU A 67 13.29 -2.32 9.83
CA LEU A 67 14.07 -1.11 10.11
C LEU A 67 15.48 -1.44 10.59
N THR A 68 16.39 -0.47 10.51
CA THR A 68 17.63 -0.49 11.29
C THR A 68 17.44 0.30 12.58
N ALA A 69 18.23 -0.01 13.61
CA ALA A 69 18.19 0.69 14.90
C ALA A 69 18.96 2.01 14.89
N GLU A 70 18.66 2.85 13.91
CA GLU A 70 19.16 4.21 13.81
C GLU A 70 18.06 5.19 14.19
N ARG A 71 18.44 6.37 14.71
CA ARG A 71 17.47 7.32 15.28
C ARG A 71 16.37 7.73 14.30
N LEU A 72 16.72 8.06 13.06
CA LEU A 72 15.76 8.51 12.07
C LEU A 72 14.84 7.36 11.60
N PRO A 73 15.35 6.20 11.14
CA PRO A 73 14.51 5.05 10.79
C PRO A 73 13.56 4.61 11.90
N VAL A 74 13.97 4.66 13.17
CA VAL A 74 13.09 4.33 14.30
C VAL A 74 11.93 5.31 14.43
N LEU A 75 12.18 6.62 14.31
CA LEU A 75 11.13 7.63 14.39
C LEU A 75 10.15 7.53 13.21
N GLU A 76 10.68 7.41 11.99
CA GLU A 76 9.90 7.23 10.78
C GLU A 76 9.06 5.94 10.84
N THR A 77 9.61 4.86 11.40
CA THR A 77 8.86 3.61 11.60
C THR A 77 7.70 3.77 12.58
N GLY A 78 7.90 4.53 13.67
CA GLY A 78 6.83 4.83 14.61
C GLY A 78 5.68 5.63 13.97
N GLU A 79 6.01 6.64 13.18
CA GLU A 79 5.05 7.43 12.42
C GLU A 79 4.31 6.57 11.38
N PHE A 80 5.05 5.79 10.59
CA PHE A 80 4.48 4.91 9.58
C PHE A 80 3.58 3.82 10.18
N HIS A 81 3.96 3.25 11.33
CA HIS A 81 3.12 2.30 12.06
C HIS A 81 1.78 2.93 12.46
N ALA A 82 1.81 4.16 13.00
CA ALA A 82 0.59 4.89 13.35
C ALA A 82 -0.28 5.21 12.13
N GLU A 83 0.33 5.57 11.00
CA GLU A 83 -0.38 5.81 9.73
C GLU A 83 -1.08 4.55 9.21
N LEU A 84 -0.40 3.39 9.25
CA LEU A 84 -0.99 2.11 8.87
C LEU A 84 -2.17 1.73 9.77
N GLN A 85 -2.02 1.89 11.08
CA GLN A 85 -3.12 1.65 12.04
C GLN A 85 -4.31 2.58 11.76
N ALA A 86 -4.06 3.88 11.56
CA ALA A 86 -5.10 4.86 11.23
C ALA A 86 -5.79 4.55 9.88
N ALA A 87 -5.05 3.98 8.93
CA ALA A 87 -5.58 3.54 7.65
C ALA A 87 -6.35 2.22 7.72
N GLY A 88 -6.40 1.55 8.89
CA GLY A 88 -7.04 0.26 9.12
C GLY A 88 -6.25 -0.94 8.58
N VAL A 89 -4.94 -0.76 8.35
CA VAL A 89 -4.04 -1.83 7.89
C VAL A 89 -3.44 -2.52 9.10
N ARG A 90 -3.50 -3.86 9.14
CA ARG A 90 -2.94 -4.66 10.23
C ARG A 90 -1.41 -4.73 10.09
N VAL A 91 -0.69 -4.27 11.11
CA VAL A 91 0.73 -4.57 11.30
C VAL A 91 0.86 -5.78 12.23
N GLY A 92 1.60 -6.79 11.80
CA GLY A 92 1.83 -8.04 12.53
C GLY A 92 3.06 -8.01 13.43
N GLY A 93 4.04 -7.18 13.09
CA GLY A 93 5.26 -7.02 13.87
C GLY A 93 6.31 -6.19 13.14
N LEU A 94 7.39 -5.89 13.86
CA LEU A 94 8.56 -5.19 13.35
C LEU A 94 9.78 -6.10 13.36
N VAL A 95 10.69 -5.90 12.42
CA VAL A 95 11.98 -6.59 12.34
C VAL A 95 13.10 -5.56 12.34
N VAL A 96 13.81 -5.45 13.46
CA VAL A 96 15.00 -4.62 13.57
C VAL A 96 16.19 -5.41 13.02
N ASN A 97 16.59 -5.09 11.81
CA ASN A 97 17.69 -5.75 11.11
C ASN A 97 19.04 -5.13 11.47
N ARG A 98 20.13 -5.91 11.27
CA ARG A 98 21.53 -5.48 11.41
C ARG A 98 21.91 -4.97 12.79
N ARG A 99 21.43 -5.65 13.84
CA ARG A 99 21.84 -5.33 15.22
C ARG A 99 23.33 -5.59 15.42
N SER A 100 24.05 -4.60 15.93
CA SER A 100 25.46 -4.80 16.26
C SER A 100 25.62 -5.87 17.36
N PRO A 101 26.56 -6.82 17.23
CA PRO A 101 26.85 -7.79 18.28
C PRO A 101 27.54 -7.10 19.46
N ALA A 102 27.06 -7.38 20.68
CA ALA A 102 27.57 -6.75 21.90
C ALA A 102 28.92 -7.34 22.37
N ASP A 103 29.28 -8.52 21.88
CA ASP A 103 30.37 -9.35 22.37
C ASP A 103 31.60 -9.39 21.43
N GLN A 104 31.58 -8.65 20.32
CA GLN A 104 32.64 -8.64 19.30
C GLN A 104 33.53 -7.38 19.35
N GLY A 105 33.82 -6.91 20.56
CA GLY A 105 34.74 -5.80 20.83
C GLY A 105 34.06 -4.48 21.17
N GLN A 106 34.84 -3.56 21.78
CA GLN A 106 34.32 -2.33 22.39
C GLN A 106 33.55 -1.45 21.41
N PHE A 107 34.03 -1.28 20.19
CA PHE A 107 33.37 -0.46 19.17
C PHE A 107 31.94 -0.95 18.86
N LEU A 108 31.74 -2.26 18.71
CA LEU A 108 30.42 -2.83 18.41
C LEU A 108 29.51 -2.83 19.64
N ALA A 109 30.07 -3.00 20.84
CA ALA A 109 29.34 -2.85 22.09
C ALA A 109 28.82 -1.41 22.28
N GLU A 110 29.66 -0.39 22.04
CA GLU A 110 29.23 1.02 22.09
C GLU A 110 28.16 1.33 21.05
N ARG A 111 28.32 0.78 19.83
CA ARG A 111 27.33 0.92 18.76
C ARG A 111 26.01 0.27 19.14
N ARG A 112 26.02 -0.91 19.78
CA ARG A 112 24.84 -1.59 20.34
C ARG A 112 24.11 -0.72 21.38
N CYS A 113 24.83 -0.01 22.24
CA CYS A 113 24.23 0.92 23.21
C CYS A 113 23.50 2.09 22.53
N LEU A 114 24.11 2.72 21.51
CA LEU A 114 23.47 3.80 20.74
C LEU A 114 22.20 3.33 20.04
N GLU A 115 22.29 2.13 19.50
CA GLU A 115 21.24 1.37 18.85
C GLU A 115 20.06 1.07 19.81
N GLU A 116 20.32 0.69 21.05
CA GLU A 116 19.30 0.50 22.10
C GLU A 116 18.62 1.82 22.46
N ALA A 117 19.38 2.89 22.66
CA ALA A 117 18.84 4.23 22.93
C ALA A 117 18.00 4.80 21.75
N ALA A 118 18.26 4.34 20.52
CA ALA A 118 17.38 4.63 19.39
C ALA A 118 16.05 3.86 19.53
N LEU A 119 16.10 2.55 19.78
CA LEU A 119 14.92 1.70 19.90
C LEU A 119 14.01 2.05 21.09
N GLU A 120 14.53 2.64 22.17
CA GLU A 120 13.71 3.17 23.27
C GLU A 120 12.66 4.21 22.82
N LYS A 121 12.89 4.86 21.66
CA LYS A 121 11.95 5.83 21.07
C LYS A 121 10.84 5.16 20.26
N LEU A 122 10.98 3.87 19.96
CA LEU A 122 10.00 3.10 19.20
C LEU A 122 8.83 2.73 20.12
N ARG A 123 7.69 3.41 19.93
CA ARG A 123 6.47 3.15 20.69
C ARG A 123 5.47 2.40 19.80
N VAL A 124 5.49 1.08 19.89
CA VAL A 124 4.58 0.18 19.14
C VAL A 124 3.97 -0.87 20.06
N ASP A 125 2.79 -1.36 19.70
CA ASP A 125 2.00 -2.36 20.43
C ASP A 125 2.05 -3.75 19.76
N VAL A 126 3.03 -3.96 18.88
CA VAL A 126 3.22 -5.21 18.14
C VAL A 126 4.57 -5.84 18.46
N PRO A 127 4.74 -7.16 18.26
CA PRO A 127 6.01 -7.85 18.46
C PRO A 127 7.15 -7.23 17.66
N VAL A 128 8.35 -7.21 18.26
CA VAL A 128 9.58 -6.72 17.62
C VAL A 128 10.62 -7.84 17.67
N VAL A 129 11.03 -8.31 16.49
CA VAL A 129 12.12 -9.28 16.33
C VAL A 129 13.40 -8.53 15.99
N GLN A 130 14.54 -8.97 16.53
CA GLN A 130 15.83 -8.33 16.33
C GLN A 130 16.80 -9.30 15.66
N LEU A 131 17.26 -8.97 14.45
CA LEU A 131 18.18 -9.81 13.69
C LEU A 131 19.62 -9.27 13.77
N PRO A 132 20.62 -10.14 13.98
CA PRO A 132 22.01 -9.72 14.11
C PRO A 132 22.57 -9.19 12.78
N LEU A 133 23.55 -8.30 12.89
CA LEU A 133 24.45 -8.00 11.79
C LEU A 133 25.36 -9.20 11.55
N LEU A 134 25.29 -9.76 10.34
CA LEU A 134 26.19 -10.82 9.90
C LEU A 134 27.49 -10.25 9.32
N PRO A 135 28.61 -10.99 9.41
CA PRO A 135 29.90 -10.55 8.88
C PRO A 135 29.96 -10.53 7.34
N ARG A 136 29.02 -11.20 6.68
CA ARG A 136 28.89 -11.25 5.22
C ARG A 136 27.42 -11.06 4.85
N ASP A 137 27.19 -10.61 3.63
CA ASP A 137 25.84 -10.55 3.08
C ASP A 137 25.25 -11.96 2.94
N VAL A 138 23.94 -12.06 3.17
CA VAL A 138 23.19 -13.30 2.96
C VAL A 138 22.97 -13.49 1.47
N SER A 139 23.56 -14.54 0.90
CA SER A 139 23.52 -14.83 -0.53
C SER A 139 23.32 -16.32 -0.82
N GLY A 140 22.41 -16.62 -1.74
CA GLY A 140 22.02 -18.02 -2.02
C GLY A 140 20.95 -18.55 -1.06
N LEU A 141 20.36 -19.68 -1.45
CA LEU A 141 19.18 -20.24 -0.76
C LEU A 141 19.53 -20.71 0.66
N ASP A 142 20.61 -21.46 0.82
CA ASP A 142 21.02 -22.04 2.10
C ASP A 142 21.29 -20.96 3.17
N GLU A 143 21.91 -19.85 2.78
CA GLU A 143 22.16 -18.73 3.70
C GLU A 143 20.86 -18.01 4.08
N VAL A 144 19.91 -17.90 3.14
CA VAL A 144 18.57 -17.34 3.41
C VAL A 144 17.81 -18.25 4.37
N GLU A 145 17.84 -19.57 4.19
CA GLU A 145 17.20 -20.53 5.10
C GLU A 145 17.80 -20.48 6.50
N ALA A 146 19.13 -20.43 6.60
CA ALA A 146 19.83 -20.28 7.88
C ALA A 146 19.47 -18.95 8.58
N PHE A 147 19.40 -17.85 7.82
CA PHE A 147 19.02 -16.55 8.36
C PHE A 147 17.53 -16.48 8.75
N ALA A 148 16.66 -17.14 8.00
CA ALA A 148 15.23 -17.23 8.31
C ALA A 148 14.97 -18.00 9.61
N GLY A 149 15.85 -18.93 10.01
CA GLY A 149 15.79 -19.60 11.31
C GLY A 149 16.01 -18.68 12.53
N LEU A 150 16.37 -17.41 12.31
CA LEU A 150 16.50 -16.38 13.35
C LEU A 150 15.21 -15.57 13.57
N LEU A 151 14.18 -15.78 12.73
CA LEU A 151 12.85 -15.17 12.85
C LEU A 151 11.93 -16.02 13.72
#